data_AF-A0A9W7C6G4-F1
#
_entry.id   AF-A0A9W7C6G4-F1
#
_cell.length_a   1.000
_cell.length_b   1.000
_cell.length_c   1.000
_cell.angle_alpha   90.00
_cell.angle_beta   90.00
_cell.angle_gamma   90.00
#
_symmetry.space_group_name_H-M   'P 1'
#
loop_
_entity.id
_entity.type
_entity.pdbx_description
1 polymer ?
#
loop_
_entity_poly.entity_id
_entity_poly.type
_entity_poly.pdbx_seq_one_letter_code
_entity_poly.pdbx_strand_id
1 'polypeptide(L)'
;MNEIYSILNFESGGTPKVPNSPRTLEACLRSGIDPTSLLPKNLKEFKQKGIPLKVDGVAKAKYDHYEMRRQERIKIINDERTAICQYLSAVKSGGAMDDTMLSKKTNFNVTMNETKVVTATVKFDPSKSTKSNAAASPTSALKSKAAELKSSMLENEMKRFESMKRRQEKEIKRIVENEKQMGELQRKLLKAENDDAIRKREHAKKVAELKAQALEKKRAREHEKKKRDEDELARRRDLAKKEAEFEIAKAKRERKMERVRAREAMEREMERRRLLEAQAAKTASIMAAQEKMAEDSRTKMEAKARKVQENQERKREMKHKEIEEARKKAEEKIQTVVAMNKKIQADKRKAFDDKQAEIARFKRENAEVVRKKAEDAAKKLFDKQERQRQRKNEAHNKLQERKQRIIKQLNDKEHFKYVVEEERAEEAAIRNLKMELKKEDKRQNVERIRRMDEFMRLQVKAKMEEDDARTASIRKQKEELLAERRQMQHENFLRKTAVKEAMDQMKVTNKFIDIEEVLAKKAGKKGKKKGVNDSWDDDSDNDEGGRSGMY
;
A
#
# COMPACT_ATOMS: atom_id res chain seq x y z
N MET A 1 -19.13 45.45 -6.37
CA MET A 1 -18.97 44.94 -4.99
C MET A 1 -18.33 43.56 -5.07
N ASN A 2 -17.51 43.15 -4.11
CA ASN A 2 -16.98 41.77 -4.09
C ASN A 2 -18.08 40.83 -3.59
N GLU A 3 -18.47 39.84 -4.40
CA GLU A 3 -19.39 38.78 -3.98
C GLU A 3 -18.80 37.99 -2.80
N ILE A 4 -19.64 37.69 -1.80
CA ILE A 4 -19.21 37.06 -0.54
C ILE A 4 -19.49 35.56 -0.59
N TYR A 5 -18.45 34.76 -0.81
CA TYR A 5 -18.52 33.31 -0.83
C TYR A 5 -18.26 32.74 0.58
N SER A 6 -19.30 32.13 1.13
CA SER A 6 -19.25 31.28 2.33
C SER A 6 -18.85 29.85 1.95
N ILE A 7 -18.26 29.11 2.89
CA ILE A 7 -18.04 27.64 2.78
C ILE A 7 -19.31 26.83 2.40
N LEU A 8 -20.50 27.41 2.57
CA LEU A 8 -21.78 26.82 2.19
C LEU A 8 -22.19 27.08 0.72
N ASN A 9 -21.59 28.07 0.05
CA ASN A 9 -22.07 28.60 -1.24
C ASN A 9 -20.95 28.69 -2.31
N PHE A 10 -19.69 28.40 -1.96
CA PHE A 10 -18.52 28.66 -2.81
C PHE A 10 -18.44 27.79 -4.07
N GLU A 11 -19.19 26.69 -4.13
CA GLU A 11 -19.32 25.79 -5.29
C GLU A 11 -20.54 26.13 -6.17
N SER A 12 -21.54 26.84 -5.63
CA SER A 12 -22.88 26.98 -6.24
C SER A 12 -22.93 27.83 -7.52
N GLY A 13 -21.85 28.55 -7.85
CA GLY A 13 -21.77 29.47 -8.98
C GLY A 13 -21.23 28.88 -10.29
N GLY A 14 -21.17 27.55 -10.43
CA GLY A 14 -20.65 26.85 -11.63
C GLY A 14 -19.13 26.91 -11.82
N THR A 15 -18.50 28.01 -11.38
CA THR A 15 -17.06 28.11 -11.14
C THR A 15 -16.80 28.18 -9.63
N PRO A 16 -16.04 27.23 -9.05
CA PRO A 16 -15.77 27.24 -7.62
C PRO A 16 -14.77 28.37 -7.29
N LYS A 17 -15.13 29.23 -6.34
CA LYS A 17 -14.36 30.43 -5.97
C LYS A 17 -13.81 30.32 -4.55
N VAL A 18 -12.69 30.97 -4.26
CA VAL A 18 -12.07 30.93 -2.92
C VAL A 18 -13.03 31.55 -1.89
N PRO A 19 -13.37 30.86 -0.78
CA PRO A 19 -14.22 31.43 0.25
C PRO A 19 -13.58 32.68 0.88
N ASN A 20 -14.29 33.80 0.84
CA ASN A 20 -13.82 35.11 1.33
C ASN A 20 -14.69 35.68 2.47
N SER A 21 -15.77 34.97 2.86
CA SER A 21 -16.62 35.37 3.98
C SER A 21 -15.83 35.42 5.29
N PRO A 22 -15.88 36.52 6.09
CA PRO A 22 -15.03 36.68 7.28
C PRO A 22 -15.08 35.52 8.27
N ARG A 23 -16.28 34.99 8.58
CA ARG A 23 -16.44 33.82 9.48
C ARG A 23 -15.89 32.52 8.90
N THR A 24 -15.78 32.41 7.57
CA THR A 24 -15.14 31.26 6.92
C THR A 24 -13.62 31.41 6.95
N LEU A 25 -13.10 32.62 6.70
CA LEU A 25 -11.66 32.91 6.82
C LEU A 25 -11.17 32.69 8.25
N GLU A 26 -11.93 33.15 9.26
CA GLU A 26 -11.65 32.90 10.67
C GLU A 26 -11.65 31.40 11.00
N ALA A 27 -12.67 30.64 10.55
CA ALA A 27 -12.71 29.19 10.72
C ALA A 27 -11.53 28.47 10.06
N CYS A 28 -11.07 28.95 8.89
CA CYS A 28 -9.88 28.43 8.21
C CYS A 28 -8.59 28.69 9.03
N LEU A 29 -8.41 29.92 9.53
CA LEU A 29 -7.26 30.30 10.37
C LEU A 29 -7.21 29.47 11.66
N ARG A 30 -8.30 29.41 12.42
CA ARG A 30 -8.42 28.60 13.64
C ARG A 30 -8.15 27.12 13.39
N SER A 31 -8.58 26.59 12.24
CA SER A 31 -8.36 25.19 11.85
C SER A 31 -6.96 24.92 11.27
N GLY A 32 -6.14 25.95 11.04
CA GLY A 32 -4.86 25.86 10.33
C GLY A 32 -4.98 25.41 8.87
N ILE A 33 -6.12 25.62 8.22
CA ILE A 33 -6.43 25.17 6.84
C ILE A 33 -6.36 26.35 5.87
N ASP A 34 -5.84 26.08 4.67
CA ASP A 34 -5.74 27.06 3.59
C ASP A 34 -7.05 27.09 2.77
N PRO A 35 -7.70 28.25 2.57
CA PRO A 35 -8.97 28.33 1.83
C PRO A 35 -8.83 27.98 0.34
N THR A 36 -7.64 28.09 -0.25
CA THR A 36 -7.39 27.64 -1.63
C THR A 36 -7.43 26.11 -1.75
N SER A 37 -7.10 25.39 -0.67
CA SER A 37 -7.11 23.92 -0.61
C SER A 37 -8.51 23.31 -0.50
N LEU A 38 -9.56 24.14 -0.53
CA LEU A 38 -10.97 23.76 -0.51
C LEU A 38 -11.58 23.74 -1.91
N LEU A 39 -10.89 24.25 -2.93
CA LEU A 39 -11.35 24.20 -4.32
C LEU A 39 -11.27 22.75 -4.85
N PRO A 40 -12.29 22.27 -5.59
CA PRO A 40 -12.21 20.98 -6.27
C PRO A 40 -11.19 21.08 -7.41
N LYS A 41 -10.57 19.95 -7.77
CA LYS A 41 -9.54 19.89 -8.83
C LYS A 41 -9.87 18.80 -9.82
N ASN A 42 -9.75 19.09 -11.11
CA ASN A 42 -10.11 18.16 -12.16
C ASN A 42 -9.13 16.98 -12.21
N LEU A 43 -9.62 15.77 -12.50
CA LEU A 43 -8.77 14.58 -12.73
C LEU A 43 -7.65 14.84 -13.76
N LYS A 44 -7.88 15.74 -14.73
CA LYS A 44 -6.89 16.19 -15.72
C LYS A 44 -5.65 16.87 -15.11
N GLU A 45 -5.79 17.55 -13.96
CA GLU A 45 -4.70 18.23 -13.25
C GLU A 45 -3.77 17.23 -12.53
N PHE A 46 -4.29 16.05 -12.15
CA PHE A 46 -3.53 14.99 -11.52
C PHE A 46 -2.75 14.10 -12.52
N LYS A 47 -3.04 14.23 -13.83
CA LYS A 47 -2.24 13.61 -14.90
C LYS A 47 -0.99 14.46 -15.17
N GLN A 48 0.16 13.99 -14.70
CA GLN A 48 1.44 14.68 -14.93
C GLN A 48 1.80 14.69 -16.42
N LYS A 49 2.06 15.89 -16.97
CA LYS A 49 2.54 16.07 -18.35
C LYS A 49 3.81 15.24 -18.56
N GLY A 50 3.79 14.30 -19.52
CA GLY A 50 4.93 13.45 -19.88
C GLY A 50 4.91 12.02 -19.32
N ILE A 51 3.97 11.66 -18.44
CA ILE A 51 3.77 10.25 -18.02
C ILE A 51 2.79 9.56 -18.98
N PRO A 52 3.07 8.33 -19.47
CA PRO A 52 2.22 7.65 -20.46
C PRO A 52 0.79 7.38 -19.95
N LEU A 53 -0.18 7.44 -20.88
CA LEU A 53 -1.63 7.41 -20.59
C LEU A 53 -2.14 6.16 -19.86
N LYS A 54 -1.37 5.07 -19.80
CA LYS A 54 -1.79 3.83 -19.11
C LYS A 54 -1.99 4.02 -17.61
N VAL A 55 -1.22 4.89 -16.96
CA VAL A 55 -1.18 5.01 -15.48
C VAL A 55 -2.38 5.79 -14.88
N ASP A 56 -3.55 5.71 -15.51
CA ASP A 56 -4.78 6.39 -15.09
C ASP A 56 -5.27 5.95 -13.71
N GLY A 57 -4.97 4.72 -13.28
CA GLY A 57 -5.20 4.26 -11.90
C GLY A 57 -4.44 5.07 -10.84
N VAL A 58 -3.24 5.57 -11.16
CA VAL A 58 -2.44 6.43 -10.26
C VAL A 58 -2.98 7.86 -10.26
N ALA A 59 -3.37 8.40 -11.42
CA ALA A 59 -4.01 9.72 -11.49
C ALA A 59 -5.36 9.73 -10.73
N LYS A 60 -6.18 8.69 -10.91
CA LYS A 60 -7.42 8.49 -10.16
C LYS A 60 -7.16 8.36 -8.65
N ALA A 61 -6.18 7.55 -8.24
CA ALA A 61 -5.83 7.42 -6.82
C ALA A 61 -5.35 8.74 -6.17
N LYS A 62 -4.73 9.65 -6.93
CA LYS A 62 -4.42 11.02 -6.45
C LYS A 62 -5.69 11.87 -6.28
N TYR A 63 -6.58 11.84 -7.27
CA TYR A 63 -7.86 12.57 -7.24
C TYR A 63 -8.79 12.08 -6.12
N ASP A 64 -9.00 10.77 -6.00
CA ASP A 64 -9.86 10.16 -4.97
C ASP A 64 -9.35 10.53 -3.55
N HIS A 65 -8.03 10.52 -3.34
CA HIS A 65 -7.40 10.95 -2.07
C HIS A 65 -7.57 12.45 -1.83
N TYR A 66 -7.42 13.28 -2.88
CA TYR A 66 -7.60 14.73 -2.78
C TYR A 66 -9.03 15.09 -2.37
N GLU A 67 -10.05 14.57 -3.06
CA GLU A 67 -11.45 14.88 -2.74
C GLU A 67 -11.85 14.35 -1.35
N MET A 68 -11.36 13.16 -0.94
CA MET A 68 -11.55 12.67 0.44
C MET A 68 -10.97 13.66 1.48
N ARG A 69 -9.71 14.08 1.32
CA ARG A 69 -9.07 15.05 2.23
C ARG A 69 -9.69 16.44 2.16
N ARG A 70 -10.25 16.82 1.01
CA ARG A 70 -10.95 18.09 0.79
C ARG A 70 -12.30 18.10 1.52
N GLN A 71 -13.08 17.04 1.41
CA GLN A 71 -14.36 16.88 2.12
C GLN A 71 -14.17 16.88 3.64
N GLU A 72 -13.12 16.21 4.15
CA GLU A 72 -12.72 16.29 5.57
C GLU A 72 -12.43 17.75 6.01
N ARG A 73 -11.68 18.52 5.22
CA ARG A 73 -11.37 19.94 5.51
C ARG A 73 -12.63 20.81 5.51
N ILE A 74 -13.49 20.64 4.50
CA ILE A 74 -14.77 21.36 4.40
C ILE A 74 -15.65 21.08 5.62
N LYS A 75 -15.70 19.82 6.09
CA LYS A 75 -16.42 19.47 7.33
C LYS A 75 -15.85 20.19 8.55
N ILE A 76 -14.54 20.12 8.77
CA ILE A 76 -13.87 20.79 9.92
C ILE A 76 -14.17 22.30 9.94
N ILE A 77 -14.12 22.95 8.77
CA ILE A 77 -14.40 24.39 8.65
C ILE A 77 -15.89 24.70 8.84
N ASN A 78 -16.80 23.82 8.41
CA ASN A 78 -18.23 23.96 8.68
C ASN A 78 -18.54 23.84 10.17
N ASP A 79 -17.92 22.88 10.87
CA ASP A 79 -18.08 22.69 12.32
C ASP A 79 -17.56 23.94 13.08
N GLU A 80 -16.34 24.42 12.77
CA GLU A 80 -15.74 25.60 13.42
C GLU A 80 -16.48 26.91 13.08
N ARG A 81 -16.88 27.12 11.81
CA ARG A 81 -17.73 28.25 11.41
C ARG A 81 -19.06 28.24 12.16
N THR A 82 -19.60 27.07 12.46
CA THR A 82 -20.85 26.94 13.22
C THR A 82 -20.62 27.31 14.69
N ALA A 83 -19.49 26.91 15.30
CA ALA A 83 -19.09 27.36 16.63
C ALA A 83 -18.89 28.89 16.69
N ILE A 84 -18.24 29.50 15.70
CA ILE A 84 -18.12 30.97 15.57
C ILE A 84 -19.50 31.63 15.48
N CYS A 85 -20.40 31.12 14.64
CA CYS A 85 -21.77 31.66 14.52
C CYS A 85 -22.54 31.57 15.84
N GLN A 86 -22.42 30.45 16.57
CA GLN A 86 -23.05 30.26 17.88
C GLN A 86 -22.50 31.25 18.93
N TYR A 87 -21.18 31.37 19.06
CA TYR A 87 -20.54 32.31 19.97
C TYR A 87 -20.98 33.76 19.67
N LEU A 88 -20.93 34.19 18.40
CA LEU A 88 -21.36 35.53 18.00
C LEU A 88 -22.86 35.79 18.25
N SER A 89 -23.72 34.77 18.21
CA SER A 89 -25.13 34.91 18.63
C SER A 89 -25.28 35.07 20.15
N ALA A 90 -24.52 34.32 20.95
CA ALA A 90 -24.59 34.37 22.41
C ALA A 90 -24.08 35.71 22.98
N VAL A 91 -22.99 36.25 22.40
CA VAL A 91 -22.49 37.59 22.73
C VAL A 91 -23.52 38.66 22.36
N LYS A 92 -24.17 38.54 21.19
CA LYS A 92 -25.24 39.47 20.77
C LYS A 92 -26.50 39.40 21.63
N SER A 93 -26.81 38.26 22.25
CA SER A 93 -27.94 38.13 23.19
C SER A 93 -27.61 38.59 24.62
N GLY A 94 -26.54 39.39 24.81
CA GLY A 94 -26.18 39.95 26.11
C GLY A 94 -25.61 38.94 27.11
N GLY A 95 -25.29 37.72 26.67
CA GLY A 95 -24.70 36.69 27.52
C GLY A 95 -23.25 37.02 27.85
N ALA A 96 -22.99 37.49 29.07
CA ALA A 96 -21.65 37.70 29.61
C ALA A 96 -20.93 36.35 29.84
N MET A 97 -20.42 35.76 28.75
CA MET A 97 -19.68 34.51 28.74
C MET A 97 -18.18 34.77 28.73
N ASP A 98 -17.45 34.05 29.60
CA ASP A 98 -16.00 34.10 29.66
C ASP A 98 -15.36 33.52 28.38
N ASP A 99 -14.38 34.27 27.86
CA ASP A 99 -13.63 34.03 26.62
C ASP A 99 -12.90 32.67 26.64
N THR A 100 -12.62 32.12 27.84
CA THR A 100 -11.96 30.80 27.97
C THR A 100 -12.77 29.60 27.48
N MET A 101 -14.04 29.76 27.09
CA MET A 101 -14.86 28.69 26.50
C MET A 101 -14.41 28.27 25.10
N LEU A 102 -13.86 29.20 24.29
CA LEU A 102 -13.44 28.93 22.91
C LEU A 102 -12.19 28.04 22.84
N SER A 103 -11.18 28.32 23.67
CA SER A 103 -9.88 27.64 23.69
C SER A 103 -9.94 26.14 24.05
N LYS A 104 -11.02 25.68 24.69
CA LYS A 104 -11.10 24.31 25.25
C LYS A 104 -11.50 23.22 24.23
N LYS A 105 -12.00 23.57 23.03
CA LYS A 105 -12.49 22.59 22.03
C LYS A 105 -11.46 22.14 20.98
N THR A 106 -10.34 22.82 20.81
CA THR A 106 -9.30 22.45 19.82
C THR A 106 -8.47 21.22 20.22
N ASN A 107 -8.59 20.75 21.47
CA ASN A 107 -8.06 19.47 21.94
C ASN A 107 -8.85 18.27 21.36
N PHE A 108 -8.84 18.09 20.04
CA PHE A 108 -9.37 16.91 19.36
C PHE A 108 -8.44 15.70 19.54
N ASN A 109 -8.33 15.22 20.79
CA ASN A 109 -7.55 14.03 21.11
C ASN A 109 -8.46 12.78 21.08
N VAL A 110 -8.20 11.89 20.13
CA VAL A 110 -9.05 10.71 19.88
C VAL A 110 -8.76 9.62 20.92
N THR A 111 -9.50 9.65 22.03
CA THR A 111 -9.65 8.50 22.95
C THR A 111 -10.99 8.57 23.67
N MET A 112 -11.78 7.51 23.55
CA MET A 112 -12.88 7.24 24.50
C MET A 112 -12.28 6.89 25.87
N ASN A 113 -12.82 7.49 26.94
CA ASN A 113 -13.32 6.77 28.11
C ASN A 113 -13.90 7.74 29.14
N GLU A 114 -15.05 7.40 29.72
CA GLU A 114 -15.73 8.23 30.71
C GLU A 114 -15.06 8.13 32.09
N THR A 115 -14.87 9.27 32.76
CA THR A 115 -14.81 9.33 34.23
C THR A 115 -15.44 10.63 34.70
N LYS A 116 -16.52 10.53 35.49
CA LYS A 116 -17.20 11.69 36.08
C LYS A 116 -16.40 12.19 37.29
N VAL A 117 -16.10 13.49 37.33
CA VAL A 117 -15.58 14.17 38.53
C VAL A 117 -16.52 15.31 38.88
N VAL A 118 -17.02 15.32 40.11
CA VAL A 118 -17.99 16.31 40.60
C VAL A 118 -17.26 17.51 41.18
N THR A 119 -17.51 18.71 40.64
CA THR A 119 -17.02 19.97 41.20
C THR A 119 -17.99 20.49 42.26
N ALA A 120 -17.59 20.41 43.53
CA ALA A 120 -18.36 20.98 44.64
C ALA A 120 -18.30 22.51 44.65
N THR A 121 -19.44 23.18 44.86
CA THR A 121 -19.55 24.62 45.05
C THR A 121 -19.69 24.97 46.53
N VAL A 122 -18.89 25.92 47.01
CA VAL A 122 -18.97 26.44 48.38
C VAL A 122 -19.67 27.79 48.35
N LYS A 123 -20.75 27.93 49.11
CA LYS A 123 -21.45 29.20 49.34
C LYS A 123 -20.88 29.92 50.57
N PHE A 124 -21.02 31.24 50.62
CA PHE A 124 -20.59 32.08 51.73
C PHE A 124 -21.72 33.04 52.10
N ASP A 125 -22.24 32.93 53.33
CA ASP A 125 -23.31 33.77 53.88
C ASP A 125 -22.79 34.59 55.08
N PRO A 126 -22.97 35.93 55.09
CA PRO A 126 -22.70 36.78 56.24
C PRO A 126 -24.00 37.33 56.89
N SER A 127 -24.18 37.22 58.22
CA SER A 127 -25.26 37.94 58.90
C SER A 127 -24.99 38.27 60.38
N LYS A 128 -25.46 39.46 60.80
CA LYS A 128 -25.70 39.95 62.19
C LYS A 128 -24.47 40.17 63.10
N SER A 129 -24.45 41.05 64.13
CA SER A 129 -25.17 42.32 64.49
C SER A 129 -24.54 42.88 65.81
N THR A 130 -24.92 43.96 66.55
CA THR A 130 -25.98 45.01 66.53
C THR A 130 -25.57 46.17 67.49
N LYS A 131 -25.85 47.46 67.18
CA LYS A 131 -26.21 48.58 68.11
C LYS A 131 -25.16 49.06 69.19
N SER A 132 -25.21 50.26 69.82
CA SER A 132 -25.90 51.56 69.59
C SER A 132 -25.40 52.69 70.55
N ASN A 133 -25.49 53.97 70.14
CA ASN A 133 -25.85 55.26 70.82
C ASN A 133 -25.56 55.54 72.34
N ALA A 134 -25.43 56.78 72.86
CA ALA A 134 -25.11 58.14 72.35
C ALA A 134 -25.05 59.20 73.51
N ALA A 135 -24.33 60.34 73.32
CA ALA A 135 -24.35 61.62 74.10
C ALA A 135 -24.01 61.57 75.63
N ALA A 136 -23.68 62.64 76.38
CA ALA A 136 -23.62 64.11 76.15
C ALA A 136 -22.48 64.80 76.99
N SER A 137 -22.51 66.13 77.17
CA SER A 137 -21.54 66.97 77.93
C SER A 137 -22.25 68.26 78.43
N PRO A 138 -21.75 69.12 79.37
CA PRO A 138 -20.43 69.16 80.03
C PRO A 138 -20.46 69.44 81.58
N THR A 139 -19.33 69.91 82.14
CA THR A 139 -19.17 70.66 83.43
C THR A 139 -19.34 69.96 84.79
N SER A 140 -18.30 69.25 85.23
CA SER A 140 -17.95 69.01 86.66
C SER A 140 -16.42 69.03 86.90
N ALA A 141 -15.72 69.86 86.11
CA ALA A 141 -14.40 69.56 85.53
C ALA A 141 -13.14 69.76 86.41
N LEU A 142 -13.24 69.67 87.74
CA LEU A 142 -12.11 69.91 88.67
C LEU A 142 -11.83 68.81 89.71
N LYS A 143 -12.73 67.84 89.92
CA LYS A 143 -12.41 66.64 90.74
C LYS A 143 -12.13 65.38 89.92
N SER A 144 -12.61 65.30 88.68
CA SER A 144 -12.32 64.18 87.77
C SER A 144 -10.83 64.10 87.43
N LYS A 145 -10.19 65.24 87.10
CA LYS A 145 -8.83 65.30 86.52
C LYS A 145 -7.74 64.61 87.35
N ALA A 146 -7.86 64.59 88.67
CA ALA A 146 -6.90 63.90 89.56
C ALA A 146 -7.07 62.37 89.54
N ALA A 147 -8.29 61.87 89.32
CA ALA A 147 -8.56 60.46 89.07
C ALA A 147 -8.23 60.08 87.62
N GLU A 148 -8.60 60.92 86.65
CA GLU A 148 -8.30 60.76 85.23
C GLU A 148 -6.78 60.72 84.96
N LEU A 149 -5.95 61.45 85.71
CA LEU A 149 -4.49 61.33 85.58
C LEU A 149 -3.95 59.97 86.05
N LYS A 150 -4.55 59.37 87.10
CA LYS A 150 -4.18 58.01 87.55
C LYS A 150 -4.75 56.92 86.63
N SER A 151 -5.99 57.06 86.17
CA SER A 151 -6.57 56.13 85.19
C SER A 151 -5.90 56.26 83.82
N SER A 152 -5.49 57.46 83.40
CA SER A 152 -4.72 57.67 82.16
C SER A 152 -3.33 57.05 82.24
N MET A 153 -2.66 57.07 83.39
CA MET A 153 -1.38 56.36 83.57
C MET A 153 -1.58 54.84 83.44
N LEU A 154 -2.57 54.27 84.15
CA LEU A 154 -2.94 52.85 84.03
C LEU A 154 -3.44 52.47 82.63
N GLU A 155 -4.20 53.34 81.95
CA GLU A 155 -4.62 53.14 80.56
C GLU A 155 -3.43 53.18 79.60
N ASN A 156 -2.43 54.02 79.83
CA ASN A 156 -1.22 54.06 79.02
C ASN A 156 -0.36 52.82 79.25
N GLU A 157 -0.35 52.26 80.47
CA GLU A 157 0.25 50.96 80.76
C GLU A 157 -0.55 49.81 80.12
N MET A 158 -1.88 49.79 80.22
CA MET A 158 -2.74 48.83 79.51
C MET A 158 -2.58 48.94 77.99
N LYS A 159 -2.50 50.15 77.41
CA LYS A 159 -2.25 50.37 75.98
C LYS A 159 -0.84 49.94 75.58
N ARG A 160 0.17 50.11 76.45
CA ARG A 160 1.51 49.52 76.25
C ARG A 160 1.46 47.99 76.28
N PHE A 161 0.78 47.39 77.26
CA PHE A 161 0.64 45.95 77.42
C PHE A 161 -0.16 45.32 76.27
N GLU A 162 -1.27 45.93 75.85
CA GLU A 162 -1.98 45.58 74.62
C GLU A 162 -1.13 45.76 73.37
N SER A 163 -0.30 46.82 73.27
CA SER A 163 0.59 46.98 72.12
C SER A 163 1.69 45.91 72.09
N MET A 164 2.17 45.46 73.26
CA MET A 164 3.11 44.35 73.39
C MET A 164 2.44 43.02 73.00
N LYS A 165 1.24 42.75 73.55
CA LYS A 165 0.44 41.57 73.21
C LYS A 165 0.09 41.54 71.71
N ARG A 166 -0.33 42.66 71.12
CA ARG A 166 -0.58 42.80 69.67
C ARG A 166 0.69 42.73 68.81
N ARG A 167 1.89 42.93 69.38
CA ARG A 167 3.18 42.63 68.70
C ARG A 167 3.47 41.14 68.76
N GLN A 168 3.41 40.53 69.94
CA GLN A 168 3.57 39.08 70.14
C GLN A 168 2.56 38.26 69.32
N GLU A 169 1.29 38.65 69.29
CA GLU A 169 0.27 38.01 68.44
C GLU A 169 0.58 38.14 66.93
N LYS A 170 1.20 39.24 66.48
CA LYS A 170 1.63 39.42 65.08
C LYS A 170 2.90 38.62 64.77
N GLU A 171 3.78 38.46 65.74
CA GLU A 171 5.00 37.67 65.65
C GLU A 171 4.68 36.17 65.60
N ILE A 172 3.83 35.69 66.50
CA ILE A 172 3.25 34.33 66.46
C ILE A 172 2.51 34.09 65.14
N LYS A 173 1.70 35.04 64.66
CA LYS A 173 1.02 34.90 63.35
C LYS A 173 2.02 34.80 62.20
N ARG A 174 3.12 35.57 62.19
CA ARG A 174 4.19 35.45 61.18
C ARG A 174 4.92 34.11 61.25
N ILE A 175 5.19 33.59 62.45
CA ILE A 175 5.81 32.28 62.64
C ILE A 175 4.89 31.19 62.08
N VAL A 176 3.60 31.20 62.45
CA VAL A 176 2.58 30.26 61.95
C VAL A 176 2.35 30.40 60.44
N GLU A 177 2.39 31.61 59.88
CA GLU A 177 2.30 31.84 58.43
C GLU A 177 3.52 31.28 57.68
N ASN A 178 4.73 31.50 58.19
CA ASN A 178 5.96 30.93 57.63
C ASN A 178 5.98 29.39 57.73
N GLU A 179 5.61 28.84 58.87
CA GLU A 179 5.54 27.39 59.09
C GLU A 179 4.47 26.73 58.21
N LYS A 180 3.31 27.40 58.03
CA LYS A 180 2.29 26.98 57.06
C LYS A 180 2.82 27.03 55.62
N GLN A 181 3.55 28.08 55.23
CA GLN A 181 4.17 28.16 53.89
C GLN A 181 5.20 27.05 53.67
N MET A 182 6.02 26.72 54.68
CA MET A 182 6.96 25.60 54.63
C MET A 182 6.24 24.24 54.54
N GLY A 183 5.18 24.04 55.30
CA GLY A 183 4.34 22.84 55.21
C GLY A 183 3.64 22.72 53.85
N GLU A 184 3.19 23.83 53.25
CA GLU A 184 2.67 23.84 51.89
C GLU A 184 3.74 23.55 50.83
N LEU A 185 4.97 24.06 51.00
CA LEU A 185 6.10 23.74 50.13
C LEU A 185 6.47 22.26 50.20
N GLN A 186 6.58 21.68 51.39
CA GLN A 186 6.82 20.25 51.58
C GLN A 186 5.72 19.39 50.93
N ARG A 187 4.44 19.75 51.10
CA ARG A 187 3.32 19.07 50.42
C ARG A 187 3.37 19.21 48.90
N LYS A 188 3.77 20.36 48.37
CA LYS A 188 3.93 20.60 46.92
C LYS A 188 5.08 19.76 46.34
N LEU A 189 6.21 19.70 47.03
CA LEU A 189 7.35 18.84 46.65
C LEU A 189 6.98 17.35 46.66
N LEU A 190 6.42 16.86 47.77
CA LEU A 190 6.03 15.46 47.92
C LEU A 190 4.93 15.05 46.93
N LYS A 191 4.03 15.97 46.53
CA LYS A 191 3.09 15.72 45.44
C LYS A 191 3.79 15.63 44.08
N ALA A 192 4.67 16.58 43.76
CA ALA A 192 5.40 16.58 42.49
C ALA A 192 6.26 15.32 42.31
N GLU A 193 6.92 14.86 43.37
CA GLU A 193 7.69 13.61 43.39
C GLU A 193 6.80 12.39 43.11
N ASN A 194 5.61 12.31 43.70
CA ASN A 194 4.64 11.24 43.42
C ASN A 194 4.10 11.30 41.98
N ASP A 195 3.76 12.49 41.48
CA ASP A 195 3.27 12.68 40.11
C ASP A 195 4.36 12.26 39.08
N ASP A 196 5.63 12.58 39.31
CA ASP A 196 6.75 12.13 38.47
C ASP A 196 7.11 10.65 38.65
N ALA A 197 6.92 10.07 39.84
CA ALA A 197 7.04 8.62 40.03
C ALA A 197 5.95 7.85 39.27
N ILE A 198 4.73 8.38 39.22
CA ILE A 198 3.62 7.84 38.40
C ILE A 198 3.97 7.94 36.91
N ARG A 199 4.39 9.11 36.41
CA ARG A 199 4.82 9.31 35.01
C ARG A 199 5.94 8.36 34.61
N LYS A 200 6.96 8.18 35.46
CA LYS A 200 8.07 7.23 35.23
C LYS A 200 7.58 5.78 35.15
N ARG A 201 6.67 5.37 36.05
CA ARG A 201 6.05 4.02 36.04
C ARG A 201 5.18 3.79 34.80
N GLU A 202 4.40 4.78 34.36
CA GLU A 202 3.63 4.70 33.12
C GLU A 202 4.51 4.61 31.87
N HIS A 203 5.55 5.44 31.79
CA HIS A 203 6.49 5.41 30.67
C HIS A 203 7.20 4.04 30.60
N ALA A 204 7.63 3.49 31.73
CA ALA A 204 8.20 2.15 31.81
C ALA A 204 7.22 1.07 31.33
N LYS A 205 5.94 1.12 31.73
CA LYS A 205 4.89 0.21 31.24
C LYS A 205 4.71 0.32 29.72
N LYS A 206 4.55 1.54 29.18
CA LYS A 206 4.38 1.80 27.73
C LYS A 206 5.59 1.32 26.91
N VAL A 207 6.81 1.49 27.41
CA VAL A 207 8.04 0.96 26.78
C VAL A 207 8.11 -0.57 26.85
N ALA A 208 7.70 -1.19 27.95
CA ALA A 208 7.64 -2.65 28.09
C ALA A 208 6.60 -3.27 27.13
N GLU A 209 5.42 -2.66 27.02
CA GLU A 209 4.35 -3.09 26.12
C GLU A 209 4.78 -3.00 24.65
N LEU A 210 5.39 -1.87 24.23
CA LEU A 210 5.92 -1.71 22.87
C LEU A 210 7.01 -2.75 22.55
N LYS A 211 7.88 -3.10 23.52
CA LYS A 211 8.85 -4.19 23.37
C LYS A 211 8.19 -5.56 23.24
N ALA A 212 7.14 -5.84 24.03
CA ALA A 212 6.38 -7.08 23.94
C ALA A 212 5.70 -7.23 22.58
N GLN A 213 4.96 -6.20 22.13
CA GLN A 213 4.32 -6.19 20.81
C GLN A 213 5.33 -6.34 19.65
N ALA A 214 6.53 -5.78 19.78
CA ALA A 214 7.58 -5.94 18.77
C ALA A 214 8.13 -7.38 18.73
N LEU A 215 8.30 -8.01 19.89
CA LEU A 215 8.79 -9.39 20.01
C LEU A 215 7.73 -10.41 19.55
N GLU A 216 6.45 -10.16 19.82
CA GLU A 216 5.32 -10.90 19.29
C GLU A 216 5.24 -10.79 17.75
N LYS A 217 5.34 -9.57 17.19
CA LYS A 217 5.41 -9.35 15.73
C LYS A 217 6.63 -10.02 15.08
N LYS A 218 7.73 -10.22 15.82
CA LYS A 218 8.87 -11.04 15.35
C LYS A 218 8.52 -12.53 15.33
N ARG A 219 7.98 -13.07 16.43
CA ARG A 219 7.53 -14.48 16.52
C ARG A 219 6.48 -14.82 15.46
N ALA A 220 5.53 -13.94 15.20
CA ALA A 220 4.52 -14.11 14.16
C ALA A 220 5.14 -14.23 12.76
N ARG A 221 6.13 -13.40 12.42
CA ARG A 221 6.87 -13.48 11.14
C ARG A 221 7.74 -14.74 11.05
N GLU A 222 8.34 -15.17 12.15
CA GLU A 222 9.12 -16.42 12.21
C GLU A 222 8.21 -17.65 12.01
N HIS A 223 7.03 -17.66 12.62
CA HIS A 223 6.03 -18.72 12.44
C HIS A 223 5.41 -18.70 11.03
N GLU A 224 5.14 -17.52 10.47
CA GLU A 224 4.65 -17.40 9.10
C GLU A 224 5.70 -17.89 8.10
N LYS A 225 6.97 -17.50 8.27
CA LYS A 225 8.07 -18.00 7.44
C LYS A 225 8.19 -19.52 7.55
N LYS A 226 8.24 -20.07 8.76
CA LYS A 226 8.32 -21.52 8.98
C LYS A 226 7.18 -22.26 8.26
N LYS A 227 5.95 -21.75 8.33
CA LYS A 227 4.81 -22.36 7.62
C LYS A 227 4.98 -22.33 6.09
N ARG A 228 5.47 -21.23 5.51
CA ARG A 228 5.77 -21.16 4.07
C ARG A 228 6.89 -22.12 3.67
N ASP A 229 7.94 -22.21 4.48
CA ASP A 229 9.06 -23.12 4.27
C ASP A 229 8.57 -24.60 4.32
N GLU A 230 7.65 -24.93 5.24
CA GLU A 230 6.98 -26.24 5.33
C GLU A 230 6.05 -26.53 4.14
N ASP A 231 5.22 -25.55 3.72
CA ASP A 231 4.35 -25.65 2.53
C ASP A 231 5.16 -25.86 1.24
N GLU A 232 6.32 -25.23 1.09
CA GLU A 232 7.20 -25.44 -0.06
C GLU A 232 7.87 -26.81 -0.03
N LEU A 233 8.31 -27.27 1.15
CA LEU A 233 8.91 -28.60 1.32
C LEU A 233 7.89 -29.72 1.05
N ALA A 234 6.62 -29.52 1.41
CA ALA A 234 5.51 -30.39 1.01
C ALA A 234 5.34 -30.43 -0.53
N ARG A 235 5.28 -29.28 -1.20
CA ARG A 235 5.17 -29.19 -2.67
C ARG A 235 6.35 -29.88 -3.38
N ARG A 236 7.57 -29.71 -2.89
CA ARG A 236 8.77 -30.41 -3.42
C ARG A 236 8.66 -31.93 -3.25
N ARG A 237 8.15 -32.42 -2.12
CA ARG A 237 7.90 -33.86 -1.89
C ARG A 237 6.84 -34.43 -2.83
N ASP A 238 5.76 -33.70 -3.10
CA ASP A 238 4.68 -34.17 -3.96
C ASP A 238 5.01 -34.10 -5.46
N LEU A 239 5.93 -33.21 -5.87
CA LEU A 239 6.54 -33.26 -7.20
C LEU A 239 7.44 -34.50 -7.36
N ALA A 240 8.36 -34.73 -6.40
CA ALA A 240 9.27 -35.89 -6.44
C ALA A 240 8.53 -37.24 -6.47
N LYS A 241 7.39 -37.37 -5.75
CA LYS A 241 6.52 -38.56 -5.85
C LYS A 241 5.99 -38.76 -7.27
N LYS A 242 5.44 -37.72 -7.89
CA LYS A 242 4.85 -37.79 -9.25
C LYS A 242 5.89 -38.11 -10.31
N GLU A 243 7.11 -37.61 -10.15
CA GLU A 243 8.24 -37.94 -11.03
C GLU A 243 8.65 -39.42 -10.86
N ALA A 244 8.78 -39.91 -9.63
CA ALA A 244 9.07 -41.33 -9.36
C ALA A 244 7.95 -42.28 -9.87
N GLU A 245 6.68 -41.91 -9.68
CA GLU A 245 5.52 -42.65 -10.23
C GLU A 245 5.56 -42.71 -11.77
N PHE A 246 5.94 -41.61 -12.42
CA PHE A 246 6.08 -41.53 -13.87
C PHE A 246 7.25 -42.38 -14.40
N GLU A 247 8.40 -42.38 -13.72
CA GLU A 247 9.54 -43.24 -14.08
C GLU A 247 9.21 -44.73 -13.88
N ILE A 248 8.56 -45.10 -12.78
CA ILE A 248 8.09 -46.48 -12.54
C ILE A 248 7.09 -46.91 -13.63
N ALA A 249 6.16 -46.02 -14.04
CA ALA A 249 5.23 -46.30 -15.13
C ALA A 249 5.94 -46.47 -16.49
N LYS A 250 6.95 -45.63 -16.78
CA LYS A 250 7.79 -45.71 -17.98
C LYS A 250 8.58 -47.02 -18.03
N ALA A 251 9.33 -47.36 -16.98
CA ALA A 251 10.10 -48.60 -16.89
C ALA A 251 9.20 -49.85 -17.00
N LYS A 252 7.99 -49.81 -16.41
CA LYS A 252 6.98 -50.88 -16.51
C LYS A 252 6.40 -51.01 -17.92
N ARG A 253 6.40 -49.95 -18.73
CA ARG A 253 6.03 -49.97 -20.16
C ARG A 253 7.17 -50.50 -21.03
N GLU A 254 8.41 -50.09 -20.75
CA GLU A 254 9.60 -50.54 -21.47
C GLU A 254 9.84 -52.05 -21.28
N ARG A 255 9.80 -52.56 -20.03
CA ARG A 255 9.85 -54.01 -19.74
C ARG A 255 8.72 -54.81 -20.42
N LYS A 256 7.54 -54.21 -20.68
CA LYS A 256 6.48 -54.87 -21.45
C LYS A 256 6.84 -54.99 -22.93
N MET A 257 7.36 -53.92 -23.54
CA MET A 257 7.80 -53.92 -24.94
C MET A 257 8.99 -54.88 -25.16
N GLU A 258 9.91 -54.93 -24.21
CA GLU A 258 11.06 -55.84 -24.21
C GLU A 258 10.64 -57.32 -24.17
N ARG A 259 9.69 -57.69 -23.28
CA ARG A 259 9.13 -59.06 -23.24
C ARG A 259 8.38 -59.45 -24.52
N VAL A 260 7.83 -58.50 -25.27
CA VAL A 260 7.26 -58.77 -26.61
C VAL A 260 8.35 -59.04 -27.64
N ARG A 261 9.38 -58.18 -27.71
CA ARG A 261 10.53 -58.38 -28.63
C ARG A 261 11.27 -59.71 -28.36
N ALA A 262 11.41 -60.10 -27.10
CA ALA A 262 12.04 -61.36 -26.72
C ALA A 262 11.26 -62.59 -27.21
N ARG A 263 9.92 -62.56 -27.17
CA ARG A 263 9.08 -63.62 -27.74
C ARG A 263 9.20 -63.68 -29.26
N GLU A 264 9.11 -62.53 -29.93
CA GLU A 264 9.23 -62.43 -31.39
C GLU A 264 10.62 -62.90 -31.90
N ALA A 265 11.68 -62.69 -31.11
CA ALA A 265 13.00 -63.24 -31.39
C ALA A 265 13.04 -64.77 -31.24
N MET A 266 12.49 -65.31 -30.15
CA MET A 266 12.43 -66.76 -29.88
C MET A 266 11.60 -67.52 -30.92
N GLU A 267 10.50 -66.94 -31.40
CA GLU A 267 9.67 -67.51 -32.47
C GLU A 267 10.46 -67.62 -33.79
N ARG A 268 11.15 -66.54 -34.20
CA ARG A 268 12.01 -66.54 -35.41
C ARG A 268 13.23 -67.47 -35.30
N GLU A 269 13.71 -67.74 -34.08
CA GLU A 269 14.77 -68.72 -33.82
C GLU A 269 14.26 -70.17 -33.93
N MET A 270 13.05 -70.44 -33.41
CA MET A 270 12.38 -71.74 -33.57
C MET A 270 12.03 -72.05 -35.03
N GLU A 271 11.64 -71.04 -35.82
CA GLU A 271 11.45 -71.19 -37.28
C GLU A 271 12.75 -71.53 -38.01
N ARG A 272 13.86 -70.85 -37.69
CA ARG A 272 15.19 -71.19 -38.23
C ARG A 272 15.60 -72.62 -37.86
N ARG A 273 15.38 -73.03 -36.61
CA ARG A 273 15.69 -74.39 -36.14
C ARG A 273 14.90 -75.44 -36.91
N ARG A 274 13.58 -75.26 -37.08
CA ARG A 274 12.73 -76.15 -37.88
C ARG A 274 13.18 -76.26 -39.34
N LEU A 275 13.65 -75.15 -39.94
CA LEU A 275 14.14 -75.17 -41.32
C LEU A 275 15.44 -75.99 -41.47
N LEU A 276 16.37 -75.84 -40.53
CA LEU A 276 17.62 -76.62 -40.48
C LEU A 276 17.35 -78.10 -40.19
N GLU A 277 16.43 -78.40 -39.28
CA GLU A 277 16.00 -79.76 -38.92
C GLU A 277 15.31 -80.46 -40.11
N ALA A 278 14.51 -79.74 -40.90
CA ALA A 278 13.92 -80.22 -42.14
C ALA A 278 14.95 -80.41 -43.28
N GLN A 279 16.07 -79.66 -43.28
CA GLN A 279 17.20 -79.93 -44.18
C GLN A 279 17.99 -81.16 -43.73
N ALA A 280 18.29 -81.29 -42.44
CA ALA A 280 18.96 -82.44 -41.85
C ALA A 280 18.21 -83.75 -42.12
N ALA A 281 16.88 -83.76 -41.97
CA ALA A 281 16.03 -84.90 -42.29
C ALA A 281 16.08 -85.28 -43.78
N LYS A 282 16.15 -84.30 -44.69
CA LYS A 282 16.32 -84.56 -46.14
C LYS A 282 17.70 -85.15 -46.46
N THR A 283 18.77 -84.64 -45.87
CA THR A 283 20.11 -85.23 -46.05
C THR A 283 20.20 -86.63 -45.46
N ALA A 284 19.62 -86.88 -44.28
CA ALA A 284 19.57 -88.22 -43.68
C ALA A 284 18.79 -89.21 -44.56
N SER A 285 17.66 -88.79 -45.14
CA SER A 285 16.89 -89.60 -46.10
C SER A 285 17.67 -89.94 -47.36
N ILE A 286 18.56 -89.06 -47.84
CA ILE A 286 19.42 -89.33 -49.00
C ILE A 286 20.53 -90.32 -48.63
N MET A 287 21.16 -90.16 -47.46
CA MET A 287 22.19 -91.11 -46.98
C MET A 287 21.62 -92.52 -46.77
N ALA A 288 20.46 -92.64 -46.11
CA ALA A 288 19.79 -93.94 -45.91
C ALA A 288 19.36 -94.60 -47.24
N ALA A 289 19.03 -93.81 -48.27
CA ALA A 289 18.74 -94.34 -49.61
C ALA A 289 20.00 -94.87 -50.31
N GLN A 290 21.17 -94.27 -50.09
CA GLN A 290 22.46 -94.77 -50.60
C GLN A 290 22.91 -96.03 -49.85
N GLU A 291 22.77 -96.04 -48.53
CA GLU A 291 23.09 -97.19 -47.67
C GLU A 291 22.26 -98.42 -48.06
N LYS A 292 20.93 -98.24 -48.22
CA LYS A 292 20.05 -99.31 -48.72
C LYS A 292 20.44 -99.80 -50.12
N MET A 293 20.88 -98.92 -51.02
CA MET A 293 21.39 -99.33 -52.35
C MET A 293 22.70 -100.14 -52.27
N ALA A 294 23.53 -99.94 -51.24
CA ALA A 294 24.71 -100.76 -51.01
C ALA A 294 24.36 -102.16 -50.51
N GLU A 295 23.41 -102.30 -49.57
CA GLU A 295 22.89 -103.59 -49.11
C GLU A 295 22.21 -104.38 -50.24
N ASP A 296 21.38 -103.68 -51.02
CA ASP A 296 20.76 -104.21 -52.25
C ASP A 296 21.78 -104.64 -53.31
N SER A 297 23.02 -104.14 -53.26
CA SER A 297 24.10 -104.52 -54.17
C SER A 297 24.89 -105.72 -53.64
N ARG A 298 25.11 -105.79 -52.31
CA ARG A 298 25.77 -106.91 -51.63
C ARG A 298 24.99 -108.22 -51.80
N THR A 299 23.70 -108.19 -51.49
CA THR A 299 22.78 -109.34 -51.68
C THR A 299 22.73 -109.82 -53.12
N LYS A 300 22.77 -108.90 -54.10
CA LYS A 300 22.83 -109.22 -55.54
C LYS A 300 24.18 -109.78 -56.00
N MET A 301 25.26 -109.65 -55.23
CA MET A 301 26.54 -110.33 -55.51
C MET A 301 26.54 -111.77 -54.99
N GLU A 302 26.06 -111.99 -53.76
CA GLU A 302 25.93 -113.33 -53.16
C GLU A 302 24.98 -114.23 -53.98
N ALA A 303 23.87 -113.66 -54.50
CA ALA A 303 22.95 -114.35 -55.41
C ALA A 303 23.56 -114.66 -56.80
N LYS A 304 24.57 -113.90 -57.26
CA LYS A 304 25.27 -114.16 -58.53
C LYS A 304 26.30 -115.27 -58.39
N ALA A 305 27.02 -115.34 -57.26
CA ALA A 305 28.03 -116.38 -57.02
C ALA A 305 27.45 -117.80 -57.20
N ARG A 306 26.29 -118.09 -56.60
CA ARG A 306 25.62 -119.40 -56.73
C ARG A 306 25.21 -119.75 -58.16
N LYS A 307 24.85 -118.77 -59.01
CA LYS A 307 24.38 -119.01 -60.38
C LYS A 307 25.49 -119.12 -61.43
N VAL A 308 26.75 -118.86 -61.07
CA VAL A 308 27.90 -119.01 -61.98
C VAL A 308 28.38 -120.46 -62.07
N GLN A 309 28.35 -121.24 -60.99
CA GLN A 309 28.67 -122.68 -61.03
C GLN A 309 27.67 -123.45 -61.93
N GLU A 310 26.37 -123.32 -61.66
CA GLU A 310 25.30 -124.07 -62.33
C GLU A 310 25.15 -123.79 -63.85
N ASN A 311 25.78 -122.72 -64.36
CA ASN A 311 25.71 -122.31 -65.76
C ASN A 311 26.91 -122.74 -66.63
N GLN A 312 27.99 -123.27 -66.05
CA GLN A 312 29.16 -123.73 -66.83
C GLN A 312 28.98 -125.14 -67.39
N GLU A 313 28.15 -125.97 -66.76
CA GLU A 313 27.95 -127.37 -67.15
C GLU A 313 26.99 -127.49 -68.35
N ARG A 314 25.84 -126.80 -68.33
CA ARG A 314 24.78 -126.90 -69.36
C ARG A 314 25.05 -126.16 -70.68
N LYS A 315 26.28 -125.68 -70.95
CA LYS A 315 26.61 -124.86 -72.14
C LYS A 315 27.68 -125.44 -73.06
N ARG A 316 28.10 -126.69 -72.86
CA ARG A 316 29.15 -127.34 -73.67
C ARG A 316 28.66 -128.10 -74.92
N GLU A 317 27.35 -128.35 -75.07
CA GLU A 317 26.86 -129.37 -76.02
C GLU A 317 26.02 -128.85 -77.21
N MET A 318 25.45 -127.64 -77.15
CA MET A 318 24.37 -127.20 -78.08
C MET A 318 24.69 -125.94 -78.90
N LYS A 319 25.85 -125.87 -79.57
CA LYS A 319 26.23 -124.73 -80.43
C LYS A 319 27.06 -125.09 -81.68
N HIS A 320 26.52 -125.89 -82.60
CA HIS A 320 27.23 -126.18 -83.86
C HIS A 320 26.39 -126.38 -85.14
N LYS A 321 25.07 -126.09 -85.12
CA LYS A 321 24.15 -126.38 -86.25
C LYS A 321 23.18 -125.23 -86.63
N GLU A 322 23.53 -123.97 -86.36
CA GLU A 322 22.63 -122.80 -86.57
C GLU A 322 23.06 -121.87 -87.73
N ILE A 323 24.22 -122.11 -88.37
CA ILE A 323 24.93 -121.06 -89.14
C ILE A 323 24.77 -121.16 -90.67
N GLU A 324 24.42 -122.31 -91.24
CA GLU A 324 24.48 -122.51 -92.70
C GLU A 324 23.24 -122.03 -93.47
N GLU A 325 22.04 -122.10 -92.89
CA GLU A 325 20.78 -121.78 -93.60
C GLU A 325 20.52 -120.27 -93.77
N ALA A 326 21.18 -119.42 -92.98
CA ALA A 326 20.88 -118.00 -92.89
C ALA A 326 21.27 -117.15 -94.13
N ARG A 327 22.07 -117.69 -95.07
CA ARG A 327 22.68 -116.89 -96.15
C ARG A 327 21.87 -116.72 -97.43
N LYS A 328 20.76 -117.46 -97.63
CA LYS A 328 20.01 -117.46 -98.92
C LYS A 328 18.86 -116.44 -99.05
N LYS A 329 18.62 -115.56 -98.07
CA LYS A 329 17.44 -114.66 -98.01
C LYS A 329 17.78 -113.15 -97.93
N ALA A 330 18.84 -112.73 -98.63
CA ALA A 330 19.42 -111.40 -98.48
C ALA A 330 19.08 -110.39 -99.60
N GLU A 331 18.97 -110.82 -100.85
CA GLU A 331 19.08 -109.92 -102.02
C GLU A 331 17.79 -109.15 -102.37
N GLU A 332 16.61 -109.70 -102.07
CA GLU A 332 15.30 -109.10 -102.41
C GLU A 332 15.02 -107.75 -101.71
N LYS A 333 15.79 -107.39 -100.67
CA LYS A 333 15.50 -106.24 -99.79
C LYS A 333 15.97 -104.88 -100.34
N ILE A 334 16.77 -104.85 -101.40
CA ILE A 334 17.52 -103.63 -101.77
C ILE A 334 16.63 -102.58 -102.48
N GLN A 335 15.62 -102.99 -103.26
CA GLN A 335 14.84 -102.04 -104.07
C GLN A 335 13.80 -101.23 -103.27
N THR A 336 13.26 -101.76 -102.16
CA THR A 336 12.18 -101.10 -101.39
C THR A 336 12.65 -99.91 -100.55
N VAL A 337 13.93 -99.89 -100.14
CA VAL A 337 14.50 -98.87 -99.24
C VAL A 337 14.64 -97.49 -99.89
N VAL A 338 14.79 -97.43 -101.22
CA VAL A 338 15.01 -96.18 -101.96
C VAL A 338 13.74 -95.32 -102.00
N ALA A 339 12.56 -95.93 -102.13
CA ALA A 339 11.28 -95.22 -102.26
C ALA A 339 10.87 -94.51 -100.95
N MET A 340 10.99 -95.17 -99.80
CA MET A 340 10.63 -94.59 -98.50
C MET A 340 11.46 -93.34 -98.15
N ASN A 341 12.75 -93.35 -98.48
CA ASN A 341 13.66 -92.25 -98.14
C ASN A 341 13.25 -90.89 -98.74
N LYS A 342 12.67 -90.87 -99.95
CA LYS A 342 12.22 -89.61 -100.58
C LYS A 342 11.04 -88.99 -99.83
N LYS A 343 10.08 -89.78 -99.37
CA LYS A 343 8.90 -89.28 -98.63
C LYS A 343 9.31 -88.65 -97.29
N ILE A 344 10.18 -89.33 -96.55
CA ILE A 344 10.69 -88.89 -95.25
C ILE A 344 11.38 -87.52 -95.31
N GLN A 345 12.00 -87.14 -96.44
CA GLN A 345 12.63 -85.82 -96.58
C GLN A 345 11.63 -84.67 -96.83
N ALA A 346 10.47 -84.93 -97.43
CA ALA A 346 9.45 -83.91 -97.65
C ALA A 346 8.75 -83.52 -96.33
N ASP A 347 8.34 -84.51 -95.56
CA ASP A 347 7.63 -84.30 -94.28
C ASP A 347 8.52 -83.58 -93.25
N LYS A 348 9.84 -83.84 -93.28
CA LYS A 348 10.84 -83.14 -92.44
C LYS A 348 10.97 -81.64 -92.73
N ARG A 349 10.65 -81.16 -93.94
CA ARG A 349 10.72 -79.72 -94.26
C ARG A 349 9.53 -78.97 -93.66
N LYS A 350 8.30 -79.42 -93.93
CA LYS A 350 7.08 -78.82 -93.33
C LYS A 350 7.17 -78.76 -91.80
N ALA A 351 7.53 -79.89 -91.17
CA ALA A 351 7.68 -79.98 -89.72
C ALA A 351 8.86 -79.15 -89.12
N PHE A 352 9.67 -78.50 -89.95
CA PHE A 352 10.64 -77.48 -89.53
C PHE A 352 10.03 -76.07 -89.65
N ASP A 353 9.41 -75.76 -90.79
CA ASP A 353 8.81 -74.45 -91.07
C ASP A 353 7.65 -74.13 -90.10
N ASP A 354 6.78 -75.10 -89.82
CA ASP A 354 5.68 -74.98 -88.85
C ASP A 354 6.23 -74.63 -87.44
N LYS A 355 7.32 -75.28 -87.02
CA LYS A 355 7.97 -75.01 -85.72
C LYS A 355 8.59 -73.62 -85.65
N GLN A 356 9.16 -73.12 -86.75
CA GLN A 356 9.66 -71.74 -86.79
C GLN A 356 8.52 -70.72 -86.63
N ALA A 357 7.35 -70.99 -87.23
CA ALA A 357 6.17 -70.14 -87.09
C ALA A 357 5.61 -70.16 -85.66
N GLU A 358 5.53 -71.32 -85.00
CA GLU A 358 5.13 -71.43 -83.58
C GLU A 358 6.10 -70.70 -82.65
N ILE A 359 7.42 -70.91 -82.81
CA ILE A 359 8.45 -70.22 -82.03
C ILE A 359 8.37 -68.71 -82.23
N ALA A 360 8.06 -68.23 -83.44
CA ALA A 360 7.87 -66.80 -83.73
C ALA A 360 6.62 -66.22 -83.04
N ARG A 361 5.50 -66.96 -82.99
CA ARG A 361 4.30 -66.53 -82.24
C ARG A 361 4.56 -66.49 -80.74
N PHE A 362 5.12 -67.56 -80.17
CA PHE A 362 5.43 -67.67 -78.75
C PHE A 362 6.40 -66.56 -78.27
N LYS A 363 7.38 -66.17 -79.11
CA LYS A 363 8.26 -65.03 -78.82
C LYS A 363 7.52 -63.69 -78.74
N ARG A 364 6.52 -63.44 -79.62
CA ARG A 364 5.73 -62.20 -79.60
C ARG A 364 4.81 -62.12 -78.38
N GLU A 365 4.11 -63.21 -78.06
CA GLU A 365 3.22 -63.28 -76.90
C GLU A 365 3.98 -63.08 -75.58
N ASN A 366 5.13 -63.76 -75.42
CA ASN A 366 6.00 -63.56 -74.26
C ASN A 366 6.55 -62.13 -74.18
N ALA A 367 6.89 -61.49 -75.32
CA ALA A 367 7.33 -60.10 -75.32
C ALA A 367 6.24 -59.14 -74.81
N GLU A 368 4.97 -59.34 -75.20
CA GLU A 368 3.85 -58.56 -74.64
C GLU A 368 3.63 -58.82 -73.16
N VAL A 369 3.69 -60.08 -72.72
CA VAL A 369 3.54 -60.45 -71.30
C VAL A 369 4.67 -59.84 -70.46
N VAL A 370 5.90 -59.81 -70.97
CA VAL A 370 7.04 -59.13 -70.34
C VAL A 370 6.82 -57.61 -70.32
N ARG A 371 6.34 -57.00 -71.41
CA ARG A 371 6.07 -55.55 -71.48
C ARG A 371 4.99 -55.13 -70.47
N LYS A 372 3.86 -55.84 -70.41
CA LYS A 372 2.78 -55.62 -69.44
C LYS A 372 3.28 -55.77 -67.99
N LYS A 373 4.10 -56.81 -67.70
CA LYS A 373 4.75 -56.98 -66.39
C LYS A 373 5.73 -55.83 -66.05
N ALA A 374 6.45 -55.29 -67.02
CA ALA A 374 7.34 -54.15 -66.84
C ALA A 374 6.57 -52.84 -66.62
N GLU A 375 5.50 -52.59 -67.37
CA GLU A 375 4.59 -51.44 -67.17
C GLU A 375 3.97 -51.45 -65.77
N ASP A 376 3.49 -52.61 -65.30
CA ASP A 376 2.93 -52.74 -63.96
C ASP A 376 3.99 -52.67 -62.85
N ALA A 377 5.22 -53.13 -63.09
CA ALA A 377 6.33 -52.92 -62.17
C ALA A 377 6.70 -51.43 -62.07
N ALA A 378 6.72 -50.70 -63.19
CA ALA A 378 6.98 -49.27 -63.24
C ALA A 378 5.91 -48.47 -62.48
N LYS A 379 4.61 -48.77 -62.69
CA LYS A 379 3.50 -48.18 -61.91
C LYS A 379 3.66 -48.44 -60.41
N LYS A 380 3.92 -49.70 -60.01
CA LYS A 380 4.12 -50.07 -58.59
C LYS A 380 5.35 -49.39 -57.97
N LEU A 381 6.38 -49.08 -58.74
CA LEU A 381 7.52 -48.28 -58.29
C LEU A 381 7.17 -46.79 -58.16
N PHE A 382 6.43 -46.23 -59.11
CA PHE A 382 5.94 -44.85 -59.05
C PHE A 382 5.03 -44.63 -57.84
N ASP A 383 3.99 -45.45 -57.67
CA ASP A 383 3.09 -45.43 -56.49
C ASP A 383 3.87 -45.51 -55.17
N LYS A 384 4.91 -46.35 -55.13
CA LYS A 384 5.76 -46.52 -53.94
C LYS A 384 6.60 -45.28 -53.66
N GLN A 385 7.18 -44.65 -54.68
CA GLN A 385 7.90 -43.38 -54.56
C GLN A 385 6.95 -42.23 -54.17
N GLU A 386 5.76 -42.16 -54.75
CA GLU A 386 4.79 -41.12 -54.41
C GLU A 386 4.28 -41.27 -52.98
N ARG A 387 3.91 -42.48 -52.55
CA ARG A 387 3.53 -42.76 -51.14
C ARG A 387 4.69 -42.46 -50.17
N GLN A 388 5.95 -42.64 -50.57
CA GLN A 388 7.11 -42.21 -49.77
C GLN A 388 7.23 -40.67 -49.73
N ARG A 389 7.01 -39.97 -50.85
CA ARG A 389 7.01 -38.49 -50.92
C ARG A 389 5.87 -37.90 -50.09
N GLN A 390 4.66 -38.43 -50.20
CA GLN A 390 3.49 -38.05 -49.40
C GLN A 390 3.78 -38.24 -47.90
N ARG A 391 4.27 -39.42 -47.47
CA ARG A 391 4.66 -39.67 -46.07
C ARG A 391 5.78 -38.73 -45.58
N LYS A 392 6.75 -38.39 -46.42
CA LYS A 392 7.82 -37.42 -46.09
C LYS A 392 7.25 -36.01 -45.92
N ASN A 393 6.35 -35.59 -46.80
CA ASN A 393 5.67 -34.30 -46.72
C ASN A 393 4.76 -34.21 -45.49
N GLU A 394 3.97 -35.25 -45.20
CA GLU A 394 3.18 -35.34 -43.97
C GLU A 394 4.05 -35.23 -42.71
N ALA A 395 5.17 -35.96 -42.65
CA ALA A 395 6.08 -35.92 -41.52
C ALA A 395 6.70 -34.52 -41.35
N HIS A 396 7.02 -33.84 -42.45
CA HIS A 396 7.49 -32.46 -42.44
C HIS A 396 6.39 -31.50 -41.95
N ASN A 397 5.16 -31.61 -42.46
CA ASN A 397 4.04 -30.77 -42.05
C ASN A 397 3.70 -30.96 -40.56
N LYS A 398 3.66 -32.21 -40.08
CA LYS A 398 3.47 -32.54 -38.65
C LYS A 398 4.60 -31.96 -37.77
N LEU A 399 5.83 -31.88 -38.27
CA LEU A 399 6.95 -31.22 -37.60
C LEU A 399 6.81 -29.69 -37.59
N GLN A 400 6.40 -29.07 -38.71
CA GLN A 400 6.19 -27.63 -38.80
C GLN A 400 4.99 -27.18 -37.95
N GLU A 401 3.88 -27.92 -37.96
CA GLU A 401 2.77 -27.71 -37.02
C GLU A 401 3.25 -27.77 -35.56
N ARG A 402 4.04 -28.78 -35.20
CA ARG A 402 4.59 -28.88 -33.84
C ARG A 402 5.47 -27.67 -33.50
N LYS A 403 6.33 -27.23 -34.43
CA LYS A 403 7.15 -26.02 -34.28
C LYS A 403 6.29 -24.77 -34.09
N GLN A 404 5.26 -24.58 -34.92
CA GLN A 404 4.33 -23.45 -34.81
C GLN A 404 3.52 -23.47 -33.52
N ARG A 405 3.05 -24.64 -33.06
CA ARG A 405 2.36 -24.81 -31.77
C ARG A 405 3.28 -24.44 -30.60
N ILE A 406 4.55 -24.84 -30.64
CA ILE A 406 5.55 -24.47 -29.63
C ILE A 406 5.82 -22.96 -29.65
N ILE A 407 5.99 -22.35 -30.83
CA ILE A 407 6.19 -20.90 -30.96
C ILE A 407 4.99 -20.13 -30.41
N LYS A 408 3.75 -20.50 -30.78
CA LYS A 408 2.54 -19.90 -30.20
C LYS A 408 2.53 -20.02 -28.68
N GLN A 409 2.76 -21.22 -28.13
CA GLN A 409 2.85 -21.44 -26.69
C GLN A 409 4.00 -20.71 -25.97
N LEU A 410 5.01 -20.22 -26.68
CA LEU A 410 6.04 -19.33 -26.13
C LEU A 410 5.54 -17.88 -26.16
N ASN A 411 5.08 -17.39 -27.31
CA ASN A 411 4.51 -16.05 -27.46
C ASN A 411 3.35 -15.81 -26.49
N ASP A 412 2.44 -16.78 -26.33
CA ASP A 412 1.29 -16.72 -25.40
C ASP A 412 1.77 -16.57 -23.94
N LYS A 413 2.86 -17.25 -23.57
CA LYS A 413 3.49 -17.14 -22.23
C LYS A 413 4.24 -15.83 -22.05
N GLU A 414 4.89 -15.32 -23.08
CA GLU A 414 5.59 -14.04 -23.05
C GLU A 414 4.60 -12.87 -22.96
N HIS A 415 3.49 -12.92 -23.71
CA HIS A 415 2.39 -11.98 -23.56
C HIS A 415 1.75 -12.06 -22.17
N PHE A 416 1.45 -13.27 -21.66
CA PHE A 416 0.91 -13.43 -20.31
C PHE A 416 1.88 -12.89 -19.23
N LYS A 417 3.18 -13.19 -19.36
CA LYS A 417 4.22 -12.66 -18.46
C LYS A 417 4.27 -11.13 -18.54
N TYR A 418 4.28 -10.55 -19.74
CA TYR A 418 4.31 -9.10 -19.94
C TYR A 418 3.09 -8.42 -19.28
N VAL A 419 1.89 -8.94 -19.49
CA VAL A 419 0.66 -8.39 -18.87
C VAL A 419 0.74 -8.46 -17.34
N VAL A 420 1.15 -9.61 -16.77
CA VAL A 420 1.30 -9.76 -15.32
C VAL A 420 2.43 -8.89 -14.74
N GLU A 421 3.47 -8.58 -15.51
CA GLU A 421 4.52 -7.63 -15.10
C GLU A 421 4.06 -6.17 -15.20
N GLU A 422 3.25 -5.82 -16.21
CA GLU A 422 2.61 -4.49 -16.35
C GLU A 422 1.59 -4.24 -15.21
N GLU A 423 0.69 -5.19 -14.94
CA GLU A 423 -0.26 -5.14 -13.81
C GLU A 423 0.47 -4.99 -12.46
N ARG A 424 1.52 -5.77 -12.21
CA ARG A 424 2.31 -5.68 -10.97
C ARG A 424 3.05 -4.35 -10.85
N ALA A 425 3.52 -3.78 -11.96
CA ALA A 425 4.15 -2.47 -11.97
C ALA A 425 3.13 -1.36 -11.63
N GLU A 426 1.92 -1.43 -12.18
CA GLU A 426 0.83 -0.51 -11.83
C GLU A 426 0.40 -0.65 -10.35
N GLU A 427 0.22 -1.88 -9.85
CA GLU A 427 -0.05 -2.11 -8.42
C GLU A 427 1.07 -1.58 -7.52
N ALA A 428 2.33 -1.73 -7.93
CA ALA A 428 3.48 -1.23 -7.18
C ALA A 428 3.50 0.31 -7.18
N ALA A 429 3.24 0.94 -8.32
CA ALA A 429 3.10 2.40 -8.44
C ALA A 429 1.96 2.94 -7.57
N ILE A 430 0.78 2.30 -7.61
CA ILE A 430 -0.38 2.69 -6.78
C ILE A 430 -0.08 2.49 -5.28
N ARG A 431 0.63 1.41 -4.89
CA ARG A 431 1.04 1.19 -3.49
C ARG A 431 2.07 2.21 -3.02
N ASN A 432 3.08 2.51 -3.83
CA ASN A 432 4.11 3.51 -3.54
C ASN A 432 3.48 4.91 -3.40
N LEU A 433 2.61 5.29 -4.34
CA LEU A 433 1.81 6.52 -4.24
C LEU A 433 0.99 6.58 -2.95
N LYS A 434 0.24 5.51 -2.62
CA LYS A 434 -0.58 5.47 -1.39
C LYS A 434 0.27 5.57 -0.11
N MET A 435 1.55 5.19 -0.15
CA MET A 435 2.49 5.39 0.94
C MET A 435 3.10 6.79 0.96
N GLU A 436 3.32 7.41 -0.20
CA GLU A 436 3.75 8.80 -0.36
C GLU A 436 2.68 9.79 0.11
N LEU A 437 1.44 9.64 -0.35
CA LEU A 437 0.28 10.43 0.08
C LEU A 437 0.07 10.34 1.61
N LYS A 438 0.32 9.18 2.23
CA LYS A 438 0.29 9.01 3.70
C LYS A 438 1.46 9.66 4.45
N LYS A 439 2.59 9.95 3.78
CA LYS A 439 3.66 10.80 4.34
C LYS A 439 3.28 12.27 4.19
N GLU A 440 2.73 12.63 3.04
CA GLU A 440 2.29 13.99 2.73
C GLU A 440 1.17 14.47 3.65
N ASP A 441 0.14 13.64 3.89
CA ASP A 441 -0.90 13.89 4.89
C ASP A 441 -0.31 14.21 6.28
N LYS A 442 0.74 13.50 6.68
CA LYS A 442 1.41 13.71 7.99
C LYS A 442 2.17 15.02 8.01
N ARG A 443 2.87 15.38 6.92
CA ARG A 443 3.54 16.67 6.77
C ARG A 443 2.52 17.82 6.84
N GLN A 444 1.48 17.76 6.03
CA GLN A 444 0.42 18.78 6.01
C GLN A 444 -0.34 18.86 7.34
N ASN A 445 -0.47 17.76 8.10
CA ASN A 445 -1.04 17.81 9.44
C ASN A 445 -0.11 18.47 10.47
N VAL A 446 1.21 18.25 10.39
CA VAL A 446 2.19 18.96 11.24
C VAL A 446 2.23 20.46 10.89
N GLU A 447 2.16 20.80 9.60
CA GLU A 447 2.05 22.19 9.13
C GLU A 447 0.73 22.85 9.57
N ARG A 448 -0.39 22.11 9.53
CA ARG A 448 -1.69 22.56 10.07
C ARG A 448 -1.60 22.86 11.57
N ILE A 449 -1.03 21.95 12.36
CA ILE A 449 -0.83 22.16 13.81
C ILE A 449 0.05 23.38 14.04
N ARG A 450 1.19 23.50 13.32
CA ARG A 450 2.07 24.67 13.42
C ARG A 450 1.34 25.99 13.11
N ARG A 451 0.48 26.04 12.08
CA ARG A 451 -0.34 27.24 11.77
C ARG A 451 -1.37 27.54 12.86
N MET A 452 -1.98 26.51 13.46
CA MET A 452 -2.90 26.68 14.60
C MET A 452 -2.16 27.19 15.84
N ASP A 453 -1.00 26.63 16.18
CA ASP A 453 -0.16 27.05 17.30
C ASP A 453 0.35 28.49 17.12
N GLU A 454 0.71 28.87 15.88
CA GLU A 454 1.10 30.23 15.51
C GLU A 454 -0.06 31.22 15.63
N PHE A 455 -1.26 30.85 15.18
CA PHE A 455 -2.49 31.64 15.38
C PHE A 455 -2.80 31.83 16.87
N MET A 456 -2.77 30.76 17.68
CA MET A 456 -2.97 30.83 19.13
C MET A 456 -1.91 31.71 19.81
N ARG A 457 -0.64 31.61 19.41
CA ARG A 457 0.45 32.47 19.90
C ARG A 457 0.22 33.94 19.56
N LEU A 458 -0.26 34.24 18.35
CA LEU A 458 -0.61 35.61 17.95
C LEU A 458 -1.81 36.16 18.73
N GLN A 459 -2.84 35.34 19.00
CA GLN A 459 -3.95 35.75 19.87
C GLN A 459 -3.49 36.05 21.30
N VAL A 460 -2.64 35.21 21.90
CA VAL A 460 -2.07 35.46 23.24
C VAL A 460 -1.22 36.73 23.24
N LYS A 461 -0.38 36.95 22.21
CA LYS A 461 0.41 38.17 22.07
C LYS A 461 -0.47 39.43 21.98
N ALA A 462 -1.50 39.42 21.13
CA ALA A 462 -2.42 40.54 20.99
C ALA A 462 -3.17 40.84 22.30
N LYS A 463 -3.56 39.82 23.07
CA LYS A 463 -4.20 39.97 24.38
C LYS A 463 -3.24 40.56 25.42
N MET A 464 -1.98 40.12 25.43
CA MET A 464 -0.94 40.74 26.27
C MET A 464 -0.73 42.22 25.90
N GLU A 465 -0.69 42.55 24.61
CA GLU A 465 -0.54 43.94 24.14
C GLU A 465 -1.75 44.82 24.51
N GLU A 466 -2.97 44.27 24.55
CA GLU A 466 -4.15 44.96 25.07
C GLU A 466 -4.08 45.18 26.59
N ASP A 467 -3.73 44.15 27.37
CA ASP A 467 -3.61 44.26 28.83
C ASP A 467 -2.42 45.14 29.27
N ASP A 468 -1.32 45.16 28.51
CA ASP A 468 -0.21 46.10 28.70
C ASP A 468 -0.62 47.54 28.35
N ALA A 469 -1.35 47.77 27.24
CA ALA A 469 -1.87 49.09 26.89
C ALA A 469 -2.88 49.61 27.94
N ARG A 470 -3.75 48.74 28.45
CA ARG A 470 -4.69 49.00 29.55
C ARG A 470 -3.94 49.30 30.86
N THR A 471 -2.84 48.59 31.13
CA THR A 471 -1.98 48.84 32.28
C THR A 471 -1.23 50.17 32.14
N ALA A 472 -0.80 50.53 30.92
CA ALA A 472 -0.13 51.79 30.63
C ALA A 472 -1.08 53.00 30.77
N SER A 473 -2.33 52.90 30.32
CA SER A 473 -3.31 53.98 30.50
C SER A 473 -3.66 54.20 31.98
N ILE A 474 -3.82 53.13 32.77
CA ILE A 474 -4.01 53.22 34.22
C ILE A 474 -2.79 53.84 34.92
N ARG A 475 -1.55 53.51 34.49
CA ARG A 475 -0.33 54.16 35.00
C ARG A 475 -0.31 55.65 34.65
N LYS A 476 -0.63 56.03 33.42
CA LYS A 476 -0.68 57.43 32.97
C LYS A 476 -1.69 58.24 33.78
N GLN A 477 -2.91 57.75 33.94
CA GLN A 477 -3.95 58.39 34.78
C GLN A 477 -3.48 58.58 36.23
N LYS A 478 -2.77 57.59 36.79
CA LYS A 478 -2.18 57.68 38.14
C LYS A 478 -1.06 58.72 38.22
N GLU A 479 -0.22 58.84 37.18
CA GLU A 479 0.84 59.84 37.11
C GLU A 479 0.29 61.26 36.93
N GLU A 480 -0.77 61.42 36.13
CA GLU A 480 -1.54 62.67 35.97
C GLU A 480 -2.12 63.12 37.32
N LEU A 481 -2.83 62.24 38.05
CA LEU A 481 -3.34 62.51 39.41
C LEU A 481 -2.21 62.84 40.42
N LEU A 482 -1.04 62.23 40.28
CA LEU A 482 0.13 62.54 41.12
C LEU A 482 0.84 63.84 40.70
N ALA A 483 0.72 64.29 39.46
CA ALA A 483 1.17 65.60 39.00
C ALA A 483 0.21 66.70 39.50
N GLU A 484 -1.10 66.51 39.32
CA GLU A 484 -2.15 67.39 39.83
C GLU A 484 -2.04 67.56 41.36
N ARG A 485 -1.86 66.47 42.11
CA ARG A 485 -1.63 66.53 43.56
C ARG A 485 -0.38 67.34 43.93
N ARG A 486 0.71 67.24 43.15
CA ARG A 486 1.94 68.04 43.37
C ARG A 486 1.72 69.52 43.03
N GLN A 487 0.99 69.82 41.96
CA GLN A 487 0.57 71.19 41.61
C GLN A 487 -0.30 71.79 42.72
N MET A 488 -1.35 71.09 43.17
CA MET A 488 -2.16 71.51 44.31
C MET A 488 -1.35 71.71 45.59
N GLN A 489 -0.36 70.86 45.88
CA GLN A 489 0.53 71.05 47.03
C GLN A 489 1.41 72.30 46.88
N HIS A 490 1.94 72.55 45.68
CA HIS A 490 2.74 73.74 45.38
C HIS A 490 1.90 75.02 45.44
N GLU A 491 0.70 75.04 44.84
CA GLU A 491 -0.26 76.13 44.98
C GLU A 491 -0.61 76.42 46.43
N ASN A 492 -0.92 75.40 47.23
CA ASN A 492 -1.23 75.58 48.65
C ASN A 492 -0.03 76.08 49.45
N PHE A 493 1.21 75.74 49.06
CA PHE A 493 2.42 76.32 49.64
C PHE A 493 2.60 77.80 49.24
N LEU A 494 2.42 78.14 47.96
CA LEU A 494 2.47 79.53 47.48
C LEU A 494 1.39 80.39 48.14
N ARG A 495 0.14 79.89 48.25
CA ARG A 495 -0.95 80.58 48.98
C ARG A 495 -0.58 80.80 50.45
N LYS A 496 -0.05 79.79 51.15
CA LYS A 496 0.42 79.95 52.54
C LYS A 496 1.54 80.98 52.69
N THR A 497 2.48 81.00 51.73
CA THR A 497 3.58 81.97 51.71
C THR A 497 3.05 83.38 51.46
N ALA A 498 2.14 83.56 50.50
CA ALA A 498 1.48 84.84 50.23
C ALA A 498 0.59 85.33 51.39
N VAL A 499 -0.11 84.42 52.10
CA VAL A 499 -0.82 84.74 53.36
C VAL A 499 0.18 85.24 54.41
N LYS A 500 1.30 84.54 54.60
CA LYS A 500 2.31 84.94 55.58
C LYS A 500 2.90 86.31 55.25
N GLU A 501 3.27 86.54 53.99
CA GLU A 501 3.74 87.86 53.51
C GLU A 501 2.69 88.95 53.73
N ALA A 502 1.41 88.69 53.44
CA ALA A 502 0.34 89.65 53.69
C ALA A 502 0.18 89.95 55.19
N MET A 503 0.19 88.93 56.05
CA MET A 503 0.13 89.10 57.51
C MET A 503 1.35 89.84 58.06
N ASP A 504 2.55 89.57 57.54
CA ASP A 504 3.79 90.26 57.96
C ASP A 504 3.79 91.71 57.46
N GLN A 505 3.24 92.01 56.27
CA GLN A 505 2.97 93.38 55.81
C GLN A 505 1.91 94.10 56.67
N MET A 506 0.84 93.41 57.09
CA MET A 506 -0.19 93.96 57.98
C MET A 506 0.37 94.32 59.36
N LYS A 507 1.31 93.52 59.91
CA LYS A 507 2.03 93.86 61.15
C LYS A 507 2.89 95.11 61.01
N VAL A 508 3.55 95.30 59.86
CA VAL A 508 4.39 96.47 59.60
C VAL A 508 3.56 97.73 59.34
N THR A 509 2.38 97.61 58.70
CA THR A 509 1.55 98.76 58.31
C THR A 509 0.39 99.07 59.26
N ASN A 510 0.11 98.19 60.24
CA ASN A 510 -1.00 98.28 61.20
C ASN A 510 -2.40 98.49 60.57
N LYS A 511 -2.56 98.17 59.27
CA LYS A 511 -3.83 98.25 58.54
C LYS A 511 -4.32 96.85 58.22
N PHE A 512 -5.39 96.44 58.90
CA PHE A 512 -6.05 95.16 58.67
C PHE A 512 -6.92 95.24 57.40
N ILE A 513 -6.34 94.83 56.27
CA ILE A 513 -7.03 94.63 54.99
C ILE A 513 -7.42 93.14 54.90
N ASP A 514 -8.54 92.84 54.22
CA ASP A 514 -9.00 91.47 54.08
C ASP A 514 -8.01 90.61 53.28
N ILE A 515 -7.63 89.46 53.86
CA ILE A 515 -6.54 88.62 53.37
C ILE A 515 -6.92 87.99 52.02
N GLU A 516 -8.20 87.67 51.81
CA GLU A 516 -8.67 87.12 50.54
C GLU A 516 -8.57 88.13 49.38
N GLU A 517 -8.77 89.43 49.64
CA GLU A 517 -8.65 90.47 48.61
C GLU A 517 -7.20 90.69 48.18
N VAL A 518 -6.25 90.63 49.13
CA VAL A 518 -4.81 90.70 48.86
C VAL A 518 -4.35 89.48 48.06
N LEU A 519 -4.82 88.27 48.42
CA LEU A 519 -4.55 87.04 47.67
C LEU A 519 -5.14 87.10 46.25
N ALA A 520 -6.37 87.57 46.08
CA ALA A 520 -7.02 87.71 44.77
C ALA A 520 -6.25 88.67 43.84
N LYS A 521 -5.79 89.80 44.38
CA LYS A 521 -4.90 90.75 43.69
C LYS A 521 -3.57 90.09 43.28
N LYS A 522 -2.90 89.38 44.20
CA LYS A 522 -1.61 88.70 43.92
C LYS A 522 -1.74 87.52 42.94
N ALA A 523 -2.89 86.84 42.93
CA ALA A 523 -3.21 85.75 42.02
C ALA A 523 -3.79 86.21 40.66
N GLY A 524 -3.74 87.51 40.34
CA GLY A 524 -4.14 88.06 39.04
C GLY A 524 -5.65 88.05 38.73
N LYS A 525 -6.50 87.56 39.65
CA LYS A 525 -7.96 87.53 39.46
C LYS A 525 -8.58 88.90 39.69
N LYS A 526 -8.48 89.79 38.68
CA LYS A 526 -9.32 90.99 38.59
C LYS A 526 -10.80 90.57 38.65
N GLY A 527 -11.56 91.15 39.58
CA GLY A 527 -12.96 90.82 39.78
C GLY A 527 -13.80 91.09 38.52
N LYS A 528 -14.48 90.06 38.01
CA LYS A 528 -15.35 90.19 36.83
C LYS A 528 -16.64 90.92 37.26
N LYS A 529 -16.67 92.24 37.03
CA LYS A 529 -17.78 93.12 37.43
C LYS A 529 -19.08 92.64 36.76
N LYS A 530 -20.15 92.49 37.54
CA LYS A 530 -21.47 92.04 37.08
C LYS A 530 -22.10 93.13 36.19
N GLY A 531 -22.01 92.97 34.88
CA GLY A 531 -22.64 93.84 33.89
C GLY A 531 -23.72 93.07 33.13
N VAL A 532 -24.92 93.64 33.05
CA VAL A 532 -26.02 93.17 32.20
C VAL A 532 -25.96 93.96 30.90
N ASN A 533 -26.04 93.27 29.76
CA ASN A 533 -26.80 93.71 28.59
C ASN A 533 -26.94 92.56 27.58
N ASP A 534 -28.03 92.59 26.83
CA ASP A 534 -28.23 91.75 25.65
C ASP A 534 -27.35 92.20 24.48
N SER A 535 -27.02 91.26 23.60
CA SER A 535 -27.27 91.41 22.16
C SER A 535 -27.50 90.03 21.54
N TRP A 536 -28.36 89.98 20.54
CA TRP A 536 -28.38 88.90 19.55
C TRP A 536 -27.24 89.07 18.53
N ASP A 537 -27.19 88.07 17.66
CA ASP A 537 -26.56 87.96 16.34
C ASP A 537 -25.51 86.83 16.33
N ASP A 538 -25.63 85.68 15.66
CA ASP A 538 -26.41 85.12 14.53
C ASP A 538 -25.42 84.58 13.47
N ASP A 539 -25.87 83.64 12.65
CA ASP A 539 -25.19 82.86 11.60
C ASP A 539 -23.68 83.02 11.32
N SER A 540 -22.97 81.88 11.31
CA SER A 540 -22.32 81.41 10.06
C SER A 540 -21.80 79.96 10.15
N ASP A 541 -22.27 79.11 9.25
CA ASP A 541 -21.56 77.89 8.85
C ASP A 541 -20.23 78.25 8.18
N ASN A 542 -19.18 77.44 8.40
CA ASN A 542 -18.42 76.97 7.23
C ASN A 542 -17.65 75.66 7.45
N ASP A 543 -17.63 74.95 6.33
CA ASP A 543 -17.20 73.60 6.00
C ASP A 543 -15.67 73.43 5.87
N GLU A 544 -15.25 72.24 5.43
CA GLU A 544 -13.91 71.83 4.98
C GLU A 544 -12.78 71.74 6.04
N GLY A 545 -11.82 70.81 5.94
CA GLY A 545 -11.62 69.77 4.92
C GLY A 545 -10.54 68.76 5.35
N GLY A 546 -10.40 67.66 4.59
CA GLY A 546 -9.50 66.54 4.91
C GLY A 546 -8.11 66.56 4.23
N ARG A 547 -7.45 65.38 4.19
CA ARG A 547 -6.01 65.13 3.85
C ARG A 547 -5.06 65.52 5.00
N SER A 548 -3.86 64.97 5.19
CA SER A 548 -3.04 63.91 4.54
C SER A 548 -2.35 63.13 5.69
N GLY A 549 -1.87 61.88 5.62
CA GLY A 549 -1.36 61.09 4.50
C GLY A 549 0.18 61.22 4.40
N MET A 550 0.88 60.07 4.31
CA MET A 550 2.32 59.84 4.59
C MET A 550 2.67 59.76 6.09
N TYR A 551 3.60 58.91 6.54
CA TYR A 551 4.43 57.90 5.84
C TYR A 551 4.05 56.47 6.24
#